data_AF-A0A6N6T8K3-F1
#
_entry.id   AF-A0A6N6T8K3-F1
#
_cell.length_a   1.000
_cell.length_b   1.000
_cell.length_c   1.000
_cell.angle_alpha   90.00
_cell.angle_beta   90.00
_cell.angle_gamma   90.00
#
_symmetry.space_group_name_H-M   'P 1'
#
loop_
_entity.id
_entity.type
_entity.pdbx_description
1 polymer ?
#
loop_
_entity_poly.entity_id
_entity_poly.type
_entity_poly.pdbx_seq_one_letter_code
_entity_poly.pdbx_strand_id
1 'polypeptide(L)'
;MTSLSAARYQERAVDAQAMRMLGLPPDALTEGCHLTVANELDWILFYPVHNLAIWSGPDGLTSFCADSLADALRRVLTGEMD
;
A
#
# COMPACT_ATOMS: atom_id res chain seq x y z
N MET A 1 -23.42 -8.27 -4.30
CA MET A 1 -22.55 -7.38 -3.52
C MET A 1 -21.36 -8.21 -3.07
N THR A 2 -20.33 -8.32 -3.90
CA THR A 2 -19.11 -9.06 -3.58
C THR A 2 -18.31 -8.26 -2.57
N SER A 3 -18.14 -8.80 -1.37
CA SER A 3 -17.13 -8.34 -0.42
C SER A 3 -15.79 -8.29 -1.14
N LEU A 4 -15.36 -7.10 -1.54
CA LEU A 4 -13.97 -6.76 -1.83
C LEU A 4 -13.23 -6.85 -0.50
N SER A 5 -13.07 -8.08 -0.03
CA SER A 5 -12.62 -8.38 1.30
C SER A 5 -11.12 -8.11 1.34
N ALA A 6 -10.67 -7.42 2.39
CA ALA A 6 -9.26 -7.23 2.72
C ALA A 6 -8.39 -8.50 2.62
N ALA A 7 -9.02 -9.69 2.56
CA ALA A 7 -8.41 -10.98 2.22
C ALA A 7 -7.55 -11.00 0.94
N ARG A 8 -7.74 -10.08 -0.02
CA ARG A 8 -6.90 -9.99 -1.22
C ARG A 8 -5.51 -9.42 -0.91
N TYR A 9 -5.40 -8.50 0.06
CA TYR A 9 -4.14 -7.86 0.40
C TYR A 9 -3.50 -8.61 1.56
N GLN A 10 -2.29 -9.12 1.33
CA GLN A 10 -1.50 -9.78 2.36
C GLN A 10 -0.41 -8.84 2.86
N GLU A 11 -0.30 -8.68 4.18
CA GLU A 11 0.82 -7.95 4.76
C GLU A 11 2.11 -8.72 4.45
N ARG A 12 3.09 -7.99 3.94
CA ARG A 12 4.42 -8.53 3.65
C ARG A 12 5.44 -7.73 4.43
N ALA A 13 6.46 -8.43 4.92
CA ALA A 13 7.65 -7.77 5.45
C ALA A 13 8.22 -6.83 4.38
N VAL A 14 8.50 -5.60 4.77
CA VAL A 14 9.11 -4.61 3.87
C VAL A 14 10.61 -4.86 3.88
N ASP A 15 11.06 -5.76 2.99
CA ASP A 15 12.46 -6.15 2.85
C ASP A 15 13.04 -5.69 1.49
N ALA A 16 14.35 -5.87 1.32
CA ALA A 16 15.05 -5.48 0.09
C ALA A 16 14.52 -6.21 -1.15
N GLN A 17 13.96 -7.41 -1.01
CA GLN A 17 13.38 -8.15 -2.12
C GLN A 17 12.03 -7.55 -2.53
N ALA A 18 11.17 -7.21 -1.56
CA ALA A 18 9.92 -6.52 -1.80
C ALA A 18 10.17 -5.17 -2.50
N MET A 19 11.09 -4.35 -1.98
CA MET A 19 11.51 -3.09 -2.62
C MET A 19 11.91 -3.28 -4.08
N ARG A 20 12.73 -4.30 -4.36
CA ARG A 20 13.22 -4.60 -5.70
C ARG A 20 12.10 -5.06 -6.64
N MET A 21 11.16 -5.88 -6.16
CA MET A 21 9.99 -6.30 -6.96
C MET A 21 9.08 -5.13 -7.27
N LEU A 22 8.95 -4.17 -6.35
CA LEU A 22 8.06 -3.02 -6.48
C LEU A 22 8.73 -1.81 -7.15
N GLY A 23 10.03 -1.91 -7.48
CA GLY A 23 10.80 -0.80 -8.06
C GLY A 23 10.98 0.39 -7.10
N LEU A 24 10.80 0.18 -5.79
CA LEU A 24 10.91 1.22 -4.78
C LEU A 24 12.40 1.42 -4.40
N PRO A 25 12.84 2.68 -4.19
CA PRO A 25 14.21 2.94 -3.80
C PRO A 25 14.46 2.33 -2.41
N PRO A 26 15.65 1.73 -2.18
CA PRO A 26 15.97 1.07 -0.92
C PRO A 26 15.87 2.01 0.29
N ASP A 27 16.02 3.33 0.07
CA ASP A 27 15.92 4.36 1.10
C ASP A 27 14.46 4.75 1.44
N ALA A 28 13.47 4.27 0.67
CA ALA A 28 12.05 4.44 1.00
C ALA A 28 11.64 3.59 2.21
N LEU A 29 12.47 2.65 2.65
CA LEU A 29 12.32 1.95 3.92
C LEU A 29 12.63 2.89 5.09
N THR A 30 11.71 3.81 5.37
CA THR A 30 11.66 4.38 6.72
C THR A 30 11.17 3.29 7.67
N GLU A 31 11.84 3.14 8.81
CA GLU A 31 11.44 2.18 9.85
C GLU A 31 9.96 2.37 10.20
N GLY A 32 9.19 1.28 10.18
CA GLY A 32 7.78 1.27 10.56
C GLY A 32 6.76 1.44 9.41
N CYS A 33 7.18 1.41 8.14
CA CYS A 33 6.22 1.32 7.04
C CYS A 33 5.53 -0.06 6.98
N HIS A 34 4.27 -0.07 6.58
CA HIS A 34 3.48 -1.29 6.37
C HIS A 34 3.26 -1.51 4.88
N LEU A 35 3.66 -2.67 4.37
CA LEU A 35 3.42 -3.07 2.98
C LEU A 35 2.33 -4.12 2.93
N THR A 36 1.29 -3.87 2.13
CA THR A 36 0.25 -4.86 1.83
C THR A 36 0.17 -5.07 0.33
N VAL A 37 0.27 -6.32 -0.11
CA VAL A 37 0.38 -6.68 -1.53
C VAL A 37 -0.77 -7.58 -1.92
N ALA A 38 -1.48 -7.22 -2.99
CA ALA A 38 -2.42 -8.10 -3.67
C ALA A 38 -1.75 -8.86 -4.82
N ASN A 39 -0.88 -8.18 -5.59
CA ASN A 39 0.02 -8.75 -6.59
C ASN A 39 1.14 -7.75 -6.94
N GLU A 40 2.00 -8.06 -7.91
CA GLU A 40 3.14 -7.22 -8.30
C GLU A 40 2.74 -5.82 -8.84
N LEU A 41 1.52 -5.66 -9.34
CA LEU A 41 0.99 -4.41 -9.89
C LEU A 41 -0.04 -3.74 -8.97
N ASP A 42 -0.38 -4.39 -7.85
CA ASP A 42 -1.45 -3.98 -6.95
C ASP A 42 -0.98 -4.11 -5.50
N TRP A 43 -0.51 -3.01 -4.95
CA TRP A 43 0.07 -2.96 -3.61
C TRP A 43 -0.13 -1.59 -2.98
N ILE A 44 -0.12 -1.57 -1.65
CA ILE A 44 -0.20 -0.36 -0.85
C ILE A 44 0.95 -0.34 0.17
N LEU A 45 1.62 0.80 0.24
CA LEU A 45 2.65 1.10 1.22
C LEU A 45 2.16 2.24 2.12
N PHE A 46 2.13 2.00 3.42
CA PHE A 46 1.65 2.97 4.40
C PHE A 46 2.78 3.41 5.33
N TYR A 47 2.95 4.72 5.46
CA TYR A 47 3.93 5.39 6.33
C TYR A 47 3.21 6.00 7.53
N PRO A 48 3.12 5.29 8.68
CA PRO A 48 2.39 5.78 9.85
C PRO A 48 2.97 7.08 10.42
N VAL A 49 4.27 7.30 10.31
CA VAL A 49 4.94 8.52 10.79
C VAL A 49 4.51 9.76 9.99
N HIS A 50 4.07 9.57 8.74
CA HIS A 50 3.71 10.65 7.83
C HIS A 50 2.22 10.70 7.47
N ASN A 51 1.41 9.78 8.01
CA ASN A 51 0.01 9.59 7.61
C ASN A 51 -0.17 9.53 6.09
N LEU A 52 0.78 8.87 5.41
CA LEU A 52 0.88 8.85 3.96
C LEU A 52 0.76 7.41 3.46
N ALA A 53 -0.11 7.20 2.48
CA ALA A 53 -0.22 5.96 1.74
C ALA A 53 0.23 6.18 0.29
N ILE A 54 0.97 5.21 -0.25
CA ILE A 54 1.29 5.09 -1.67
C ILE A 54 0.62 3.83 -2.16
N TRP A 55 -0.27 3.95 -3.13
CA TRP A 55 -0.90 2.82 -3.79
C TRP A 55 -0.42 2.75 -5.24
N SER A 56 -0.05 1.54 -5.66
CA SER A 56 0.09 1.20 -7.06
C SER A 56 -1.04 0.27 -7.43
N GLY A 57 -1.80 0.64 -8.46
CA GLY A 57 -2.87 -0.17 -9.00
C GLY A 57 -2.91 -0.15 -10.52
N PRO A 58 -3.97 -0.71 -11.12
CA PRO A 58 -4.15 -0.72 -12.58
C PRO A 58 -4.19 0.68 -13.20
N ASP A 59 -4.62 1.70 -12.43
CA ASP A 59 -4.69 3.09 -12.86
C ASP A 59 -3.36 3.84 -12.69
N GLY A 60 -2.34 3.19 -12.16
CA GLY A 60 -1.01 3.73 -11.93
C GLY A 60 -0.67 3.93 -10.46
N LEU A 61 0.34 4.77 -10.22
CA LEU A 61 0.84 5.10 -8.89
C LEU A 61 0.16 6.37 -8.37
N THR A 62 -0.42 6.32 -7.18
CA THR A 62 -0.97 7.49 -6.49
C THR A 62 -0.52 7.54 -5.03
N SER A 63 -0.51 8.73 -4.47
CA SER A 63 -0.20 8.98 -3.05
C SER A 63 -1.32 9.80 -2.43
N PHE A 64 -1.77 9.40 -1.25
CA PHE A 64 -2.87 10.07 -0.53
C PHE A 64 -2.67 9.99 0.98
N CYS A 65 -3.30 10.90 1.71
CA CYS A 65 -3.25 10.89 3.17
C CYS A 65 -4.19 9.83 3.74
N ALA A 66 -3.73 9.10 4.76
CA ALA A 66 -4.53 8.12 5.48
C ALA A 66 -4.13 8.10 6.96
N ASP A 67 -5.12 7.97 7.84
CA ASP A 67 -4.89 7.99 9.30
C ASP A 67 -4.38 6.65 9.84
N SER A 68 -4.55 5.57 9.07
CA SER A 68 -4.11 4.22 9.43
C SER A 68 -4.02 3.33 8.19
N LEU A 69 -3.34 2.18 8.29
CA LEU A 69 -3.33 1.17 7.24
C LEU A 69 -4.73 0.69 6.87
N ALA A 70 -5.61 0.54 7.87
CA ALA A 70 -7.00 0.11 7.64
C ALA A 70 -7.80 1.16 6.85
N ASP A 71 -7.60 2.45 7.14
CA ASP A 71 -8.22 3.53 6.36
C ASP A 71 -7.64 3.60 4.94
N ALA A 72 -6.32 3.42 4.81
CA ALA A 72 -5.65 3.39 3.51
C ALA A 72 -6.19 2.27 2.61
N LEU A 73 -6.30 1.05 3.16
CA LEU A 73 -6.91 -0.10 2.48
C LEU A 73 -8.38 0.16 2.14
N ARG A 74 -9.15 0.72 3.07
CA ARG A 74 -10.56 1.06 2.83
C ARG A 74 -10.69 1.99 1.64
N ARG A 75 -9.91 3.08 1.59
CA ARG A 75 -9.90 4.08 0.51
C ARG A 75 -9.53 3.47 -0.84
N VAL A 76 -8.52 2.60 -0.90
CA VAL A 76 -8.17 1.88 -2.14
C VAL A 76 -9.31 0.97 -2.60
N LEU A 77 -9.95 0.24 -1.69
CA LEU A 77 -11.04 -0.69 -2.01
C LEU A 77 -12.33 0.04 -2.43
N THR A 78 -12.55 1.28 -1.96
CA THR A 78 -13.70 2.12 -2.33
C THR A 78 -13.41 3.07 -3.49
N GLY A 79 -12.15 3.26 -3.87
CA GLY A 79 -11.73 4.22 -4.90
C GLY A 79 -11.68 5.67 -4.40
N GLU A 80 -11.72 5.91 -3.09
CA GLU A 80 -11.76 7.24 -2.46
C GLU A 80 -10.35 7.75 -2.11
N MET A 81 -9.50 7.96 -3.12
CA MET A 81 -8.09 8.35 -2.96
C MET A 81 -7.83 9.85 -3.24
N ASP A 82 -8.78 10.72 -2.86
CA ASP A 82 -8.64 12.19 -2.88
C ASP A 82 -7.58 12.69 -1.89
#